data_AF-A0A3M2BVX6-F1
#
_entry.id   AF-A0A3M2BVX6-F1
#
_cell.length_a   1.000
_cell.length_b   1.000
_cell.length_c   1.000
_cell.angle_alpha   90.00
_cell.angle_beta   90.00
_cell.angle_gamma   90.00
#
_symmetry.space_group_name_H-M   'P 1'
#
loop_
_entity.id
_entity.type
_entity.pdbx_description
1 polymer ?
#
loop_
_entity_poly.entity_id
_entity_poly.type
_entity_poly.pdbx_seq_one_letter_code
_entity_poly.pdbx_strand_id
1 'polypeptide(L)'
;DYFFVAFNSGAFMGARTADPKQTGKLVGLINQAVGGFPDTLAFAKRTSLFGGFGGGRTIDINIQSKDILALLDAAQTGFFSIRQTLEGSTVRPFPGLDLAEPEIRIQPIEHAIISAGWNRQAIGQIIRAMGDGLFVGDLFDGDRRLDIILRATPWKTPEDLAALPVSTPDAGIQPLKALATLSRTAGPQEIRRLNRHRTVTLQVTPPPDMDLETALERVKTDIEPKIRERLPEDGDITYTGTADKLVTALKSMGSSFLLAIVILYLLISALFRSFIDSLIVMTIFPVAILGGILALQAINLTIGFQPMDLLTMIGFIILLGLVVNNAILLVHQTRSAERQGVDRQEAVRQAVRLRLRPILMTTLTSIFGMLPLILIPGAGTELYRGMAGVIVGGMLLSTMITLLLIPSVLGWRAGTAKRHI
;
A
#
# COMPACT_ATOMS: atom_id res chain seq x y z
N ASP A 1 12.57 3.28 23.94
CA ASP A 1 13.82 2.71 23.38
C ASP A 1 14.01 3.16 21.95
N TYR A 2 15.25 3.40 21.54
CA TYR A 2 15.60 3.69 20.15
C TYR A 2 16.94 3.05 19.79
N PHE A 3 17.16 2.80 18.51
CA PHE A 3 18.43 2.34 17.97
C PHE A 3 18.69 3.00 16.62
N PHE A 4 19.96 3.03 16.23
CA PHE A 4 20.42 3.65 14.99
C PHE A 4 21.46 2.76 14.31
N VAL A 5 21.38 2.67 12.99
CA VAL A 5 22.32 1.95 12.14
C VAL A 5 22.71 2.86 10.99
N ALA A 6 24.01 3.10 10.79
CA ALA A 6 24.54 3.89 9.69
C ALA A 6 25.26 2.98 8.67
N PHE A 7 25.17 3.37 7.41
CA PHE A 7 25.84 2.74 6.27
C PHE A 7 26.32 3.85 5.31
N ASN A 8 27.19 3.52 4.35
CA ASN A 8 27.79 4.54 3.46
C ASN A 8 26.75 5.38 2.70
N SER A 9 25.58 4.82 2.39
CA SER A 9 24.51 5.48 1.62
C SER A 9 23.38 6.06 2.48
N GLY A 10 23.50 6.04 3.81
CA GLY A 10 22.50 6.65 4.69
C GLY A 10 22.41 6.04 6.08
N ALA A 11 21.27 6.27 6.72
CA ALA A 11 21.05 5.86 8.09
C ALA A 11 19.62 5.39 8.33
N PHE A 12 19.47 4.45 9.25
CA PHE A 12 18.20 3.91 9.67
C PHE A 12 18.04 4.03 11.19
N MET A 13 16.91 4.58 11.64
CA MET A 13 16.55 4.72 13.04
C MET A 13 15.26 3.95 13.36
N GLY A 14 15.27 3.13 14.40
CA GLY A 14 14.08 2.52 14.98
C GLY A 14 13.79 3.11 16.34
N ALA A 15 12.52 3.41 16.63
CA ALA A 15 12.10 3.91 17.94
C ALA A 15 10.78 3.26 18.38
N ARG A 16 10.67 3.00 19.69
CA ARG A 16 9.50 2.40 20.34
C ARG A 16 9.07 3.27 21.52
N THR A 17 7.78 3.60 21.56
CA THR A 17 7.16 4.29 22.70
C THR A 17 6.88 3.33 23.86
N ALA A 18 6.93 3.84 25.09
CA ALA A 18 6.45 3.11 26.27
C ALA A 18 4.91 3.00 26.27
N ASP A 19 4.22 4.05 25.84
CA ASP A 19 2.77 4.06 25.59
C ASP A 19 2.48 3.94 24.08
N PRO A 20 1.82 2.85 23.61
CA PRO A 20 1.43 2.68 22.22
C PRO A 20 0.55 3.82 21.67
N LYS A 21 -0.23 4.51 22.52
CA LYS A 21 -1.11 5.62 22.09
C LYS A 21 -0.35 6.86 21.65
N GLN A 22 0.92 6.99 22.04
CA GLN A 22 1.75 8.15 21.72
C GLN A 22 2.63 7.94 20.48
N THR A 23 2.49 6.81 19.78
CA THR A 23 3.31 6.50 18.59
C THR A 23 3.22 7.60 17.53
N GLY A 24 2.02 8.16 17.29
CA GLY A 24 1.83 9.25 16.32
C GLY A 24 2.58 10.54 16.72
N LYS A 25 2.58 10.89 18.01
CA LYS A 25 3.33 12.05 18.52
C LYS A 25 4.84 11.85 18.39
N LEU A 26 5.33 10.63 18.65
CA LEU A 26 6.74 10.30 18.48
C LEU A 26 7.18 10.44 17.02
N VAL A 27 6.36 10.02 16.06
CA VAL A 27 6.66 10.20 14.62
C VAL A 27 6.83 11.68 14.29
N GLY A 28 5.93 12.54 14.78
CA GLY A 28 6.05 13.99 14.59
C GLY A 28 7.33 14.59 15.20
N LEU A 29 7.67 14.16 16.42
CA LEU A 29 8.88 14.61 17.12
C LEU A 29 10.17 14.15 16.41
N ILE A 30 10.22 12.91 15.94
CA ILE A 30 11.37 12.42 15.16
C ILE A 30 11.46 13.18 13.84
N ASN A 31 10.35 13.40 13.13
CA ASN A 31 10.34 14.18 11.89
C ASN A 31 10.84 15.62 12.09
N GLN A 32 10.53 16.26 13.21
CA GLN A 32 11.10 17.56 13.56
C GLN A 32 12.60 17.48 13.85
N ALA A 33 13.06 16.45 14.56
CA ALA A 33 14.46 16.29 14.94
C ALA A 33 15.38 15.91 13.77
N VAL A 34 14.88 15.13 12.81
CA VAL A 34 15.63 14.74 11.60
C VAL A 34 15.48 15.76 10.46
N GLY A 35 14.55 16.71 10.60
CA GLY A 35 14.41 17.82 9.67
C GLY A 35 15.53 18.84 9.87
N GLY A 36 16.21 19.22 8.79
CA GLY A 36 17.22 20.31 8.80
C GLY A 36 18.64 19.88 8.43
N PHE A 37 18.91 18.60 8.22
CA PHE A 37 20.19 18.16 7.66
C PHE A 37 20.25 18.52 6.17
N PRO A 38 21.28 19.27 5.71
CA PRO A 38 21.46 19.55 4.30
C PRO A 38 21.65 18.25 3.52
N ASP A 39 21.14 18.21 2.29
CA ASP A 39 21.25 17.08 1.35
C ASP A 39 20.78 15.72 1.89
N THR A 40 19.94 15.71 2.94
CA THR A 40 19.45 14.48 3.57
C THR A 40 17.92 14.39 3.50
N LEU A 41 17.42 13.31 2.92
CA LEU A 41 15.99 12.97 2.93
C LEU A 41 15.67 12.07 4.13
N ALA A 42 15.43 12.68 5.29
CA ALA A 42 15.05 11.96 6.49
C ALA A 42 13.55 12.06 6.76
N PHE A 43 12.92 10.94 7.07
CA PHE A 43 11.55 10.88 7.52
C PHE A 43 11.33 9.68 8.44
N ALA A 44 10.45 9.85 9.42
CA ALA A 44 9.94 8.84 10.29
C ALA A 44 8.56 8.41 9.81
N LYS A 45 8.33 7.10 9.76
CA LYS A 45 7.02 6.50 9.51
C LYS A 45 6.74 5.44 10.56
N ARG A 46 5.46 5.27 10.91
CA ARG A 46 5.01 4.13 11.71
C ARG A 46 5.07 2.88 10.85
N THR A 47 5.69 1.81 11.36
CA THR A 47 5.68 0.51 10.65
C THR A 47 4.27 -0.08 10.65
N SER A 48 3.85 -0.69 9.54
CA SER A 48 2.59 -1.42 9.47
C SER A 48 2.66 -2.73 10.26
N LEU A 49 1.55 -3.14 10.86
CA LEU A 49 1.43 -4.45 11.53
C LEU A 49 1.46 -5.62 10.54
N PHE A 50 1.09 -5.39 9.27
CA PHE A 50 0.98 -6.42 8.24
C PHE A 50 2.06 -6.32 7.15
N GLY A 51 3.13 -5.54 7.36
CA GLY A 51 4.18 -5.36 6.36
C GLY A 51 5.57 -5.09 6.96
N GLY A 52 6.62 -5.58 6.27
CA GLY A 52 8.02 -5.29 6.59
C GLY A 52 8.39 -3.81 6.37
N PHE A 53 9.68 -3.48 6.35
CA PHE A 53 10.20 -2.09 6.31
C PHE A 53 9.73 -1.20 5.13
N GLY A 54 9.07 -1.78 4.12
CA GLY A 54 8.41 -1.09 2.99
C GLY A 54 6.88 -1.17 2.98
N GLY A 55 6.24 -1.85 3.94
CA GLY A 55 4.79 -2.02 3.99
C GLY A 55 4.11 -0.84 4.67
N GLY A 56 3.47 0.02 3.89
CA GLY A 56 2.66 1.14 4.37
C GLY A 56 1.68 1.61 3.30
N ARG A 57 0.91 2.68 3.59
CA ARG A 57 0.05 3.39 2.63
C ARG A 57 0.93 4.12 1.60
N THR A 58 1.48 3.36 0.66
CA THR A 58 2.47 3.83 -0.30
C THR A 58 1.97 3.64 -1.73
N ILE A 59 2.25 4.64 -2.56
CA ILE A 59 2.12 4.60 -4.02
C ILE A 59 3.54 4.57 -4.56
N ASP A 60 3.92 3.47 -5.19
CA ASP A 60 5.22 3.34 -5.83
C ASP A 60 5.06 3.70 -7.31
N ILE A 61 5.59 4.86 -7.72
CA ILE A 61 5.57 5.31 -9.12
C ILE A 61 6.88 4.85 -9.74
N ASN A 62 6.83 3.82 -10.59
CA ASN A 62 8.00 3.30 -11.28
C ASN A 62 8.14 3.98 -12.65
N ILE A 63 9.15 4.82 -12.77
CA ILE A 63 9.52 5.47 -14.01
C ILE A 63 10.60 4.62 -14.67
N GLN A 64 10.42 4.26 -15.94
CA GLN A 64 11.29 3.34 -16.66
C GLN A 64 11.76 3.97 -17.97
N SER A 65 13.03 3.77 -18.32
CA SER A 65 13.61 4.09 -19.65
C SER A 65 14.98 3.40 -19.78
N LYS A 66 15.48 3.20 -21.00
CA LYS A 66 16.86 2.72 -21.22
C LYS A 66 17.89 3.83 -20.99
N ASP A 67 17.53 5.08 -21.27
CA ASP A 67 18.40 6.24 -21.06
C ASP A 67 18.37 6.67 -19.59
N ILE A 68 19.52 6.56 -18.92
CA ILE A 68 19.65 6.91 -17.50
C ILE A 68 19.50 8.42 -17.29
N LEU A 69 20.04 9.25 -18.18
CA LEU A 69 20.04 10.71 -17.97
C LEU A 69 18.62 11.26 -18.10
N ALA A 70 17.90 10.84 -19.14
CA ALA A 70 16.49 11.21 -19.31
C ALA A 70 15.60 10.63 -18.20
N LEU A 71 15.87 9.39 -17.76
CA LEU A 71 15.17 8.78 -16.62
C LEU A 71 15.34 9.60 -15.33
N LEU A 72 16.55 10.07 -15.04
CA LEU A 72 16.82 10.88 -13.85
C LEU A 72 16.15 12.26 -13.93
N ASP A 73 16.18 12.93 -15.10
CA ASP A 73 15.50 14.22 -15.29
C ASP A 73 13.97 14.10 -15.11
N ALA A 74 13.37 13.05 -15.70
CA ALA A 74 11.95 12.75 -15.52
C ALA A 74 11.61 12.42 -14.06
N ALA A 75 12.44 11.65 -13.38
CA ALA A 75 12.25 11.30 -11.98
C ALA A 75 12.42 12.50 -11.03
N GLN A 76 13.35 13.41 -11.32
CA GLN A 76 13.50 14.68 -10.60
C GLN A 76 12.26 15.56 -10.79
N THR A 77 11.79 15.70 -12.02
CA THR A 77 10.55 16.44 -12.33
C THR A 77 9.36 15.86 -11.57
N GLY A 78 9.23 14.54 -11.54
CA GLY A 78 8.22 13.84 -10.74
C GLY A 78 8.35 14.13 -9.25
N PHE A 79 9.55 14.01 -8.69
CA PHE A 79 9.82 14.26 -7.27
C PHE A 79 9.42 15.67 -6.83
N PHE A 80 9.80 16.71 -7.58
CA PHE A 80 9.43 18.09 -7.27
C PHE A 80 7.94 18.34 -7.47
N SER A 81 7.34 17.80 -8.53
CA SER A 81 5.91 17.94 -8.80
C SER A 81 5.06 17.31 -7.69
N ILE A 82 5.44 16.14 -7.18
CA ILE A 82 4.72 15.49 -6.07
C ILE A 82 4.80 16.34 -4.81
N ARG A 83 5.98 16.88 -4.48
CA ARG A 83 6.15 17.76 -3.31
C ARG A 83 5.33 19.05 -3.39
N GLN A 84 5.10 19.57 -4.59
CA GLN A 84 4.30 20.77 -4.81
C GLN A 84 2.79 20.48 -4.82
N THR A 85 2.35 19.42 -5.50
CA THR A 85 0.92 19.13 -5.68
C THR A 85 0.30 18.44 -4.47
N LEU A 86 1.06 17.57 -3.79
CA LEU A 86 0.61 16.82 -2.62
C LEU A 86 1.29 17.36 -1.36
N GLU A 87 0.78 18.50 -0.88
CA GLU A 87 1.21 19.08 0.39
C GLU A 87 1.08 18.06 1.54
N GLY A 88 2.10 17.98 2.40
CA GLY A 88 2.14 17.03 3.51
C GLY A 88 2.46 15.57 3.13
N SER A 89 2.65 15.25 1.86
CA SER A 89 3.13 13.93 1.44
C SER A 89 4.64 13.76 1.63
N THR A 90 5.07 12.53 1.92
CA THR A 90 6.51 12.19 1.93
C THR A 90 6.85 11.42 0.67
N VAL A 91 7.85 11.90 -0.08
CA VAL A 91 8.34 11.26 -1.30
C VAL A 91 9.77 10.80 -1.08
N ARG A 92 10.05 9.54 -1.40
CA ARG A 92 11.38 8.96 -1.39
C ARG A 92 11.72 8.37 -2.76
N PRO A 93 12.75 8.87 -3.45
CA PRO A 93 13.27 8.22 -4.64
C PRO A 93 14.09 6.98 -4.26
N PHE A 94 13.99 5.94 -5.10
CA PHE A 94 14.80 4.74 -5.00
C PHE A 94 15.09 4.17 -6.40
N PRO A 95 16.34 4.17 -6.89
CA PRO A 95 17.57 4.71 -6.27
C PRO A 95 17.56 6.25 -6.18
N GLY A 96 18.63 6.85 -5.65
CA GLY A 96 18.82 8.31 -5.62
C GLY A 96 18.66 8.96 -7.00
N LEU A 97 18.31 10.25 -7.00
CA LEU A 97 18.03 11.02 -8.22
C LEU A 97 19.29 11.63 -8.85
N ASP A 98 20.42 11.41 -8.22
CA ASP A 98 21.71 11.98 -8.51
C ASP A 98 22.76 10.88 -8.72
N LEU A 99 23.67 11.13 -9.64
CA LEU A 99 24.87 10.31 -9.82
C LEU A 99 25.93 10.82 -8.85
N ALA A 100 25.77 10.46 -7.58
CA ALA A 100 26.62 10.95 -6.50
C ALA A 100 27.69 9.94 -6.07
N GLU A 101 27.68 8.71 -6.60
CA GLU A 101 28.64 7.69 -6.18
C GLU A 101 29.99 7.95 -6.86
N PRO A 102 31.07 8.19 -6.11
CA PRO A 102 32.38 8.43 -6.69
C PRO A 102 32.92 7.14 -7.31
N GLU A 103 33.20 7.19 -8.62
CA GLU A 103 33.74 6.07 -9.38
C GLU A 103 35.12 6.43 -9.97
N ILE A 104 36.03 5.45 -9.97
CA ILE A 104 37.29 5.53 -10.72
C ILE A 104 37.13 4.67 -11.97
N ARG A 105 36.97 5.31 -13.12
CA ARG A 105 36.85 4.63 -14.41
C ARG A 105 38.23 4.42 -15.00
N ILE A 106 38.61 3.17 -15.15
CA ILE A 106 39.89 2.73 -15.72
C ILE A 106 39.65 2.27 -17.16
N GLN A 107 40.24 2.98 -18.12
CA GLN A 107 40.12 2.70 -19.55
C GLN A 107 41.44 2.10 -20.08
N PRO A 108 41.44 0.85 -20.56
CA PRO A 108 42.63 0.21 -21.11
C PRO A 108 43.16 0.93 -22.36
N ILE A 109 44.47 1.15 -22.44
CA ILE A 109 45.14 1.73 -23.62
C ILE A 109 45.66 0.59 -24.50
N GLU A 110 44.85 0.12 -25.44
CA GLU A 110 45.10 -1.19 -26.08
C GLU A 110 46.47 -1.35 -26.75
N HIS A 111 46.98 -0.32 -27.41
CA HIS A 111 48.30 -0.40 -28.04
C HIS A 111 49.43 -0.57 -27.01
N ALA A 112 49.34 0.12 -25.86
CA ALA A 112 50.33 0.03 -24.78
C ALA A 112 50.30 -1.36 -24.14
N ILE A 113 49.10 -1.91 -23.94
CA ILE A 113 48.87 -3.23 -23.35
C ILE A 113 49.48 -4.33 -24.22
N ILE A 114 49.21 -4.29 -25.53
CA ILE A 114 49.75 -5.26 -26.49
C ILE A 114 51.27 -5.14 -26.56
N SER A 115 51.81 -3.91 -26.62
CA SER A 115 53.26 -3.69 -26.66
C SER A 115 54.00 -4.15 -25.39
N ALA A 116 53.27 -4.23 -24.27
CA ALA A 116 53.79 -4.71 -23.00
C ALA A 116 53.72 -6.25 -22.85
N GLY A 117 53.20 -6.97 -23.85
CA GLY A 117 53.03 -8.42 -23.82
C GLY A 117 51.76 -8.89 -23.12
N TRP A 118 50.77 -8.01 -22.96
CA TRP A 118 49.55 -8.27 -22.20
C TRP A 118 48.27 -8.29 -23.02
N ASN A 119 47.23 -8.81 -22.39
CA ASN A 119 45.86 -8.79 -22.89
C ASN A 119 44.92 -8.10 -21.88
N ARG A 120 43.69 -7.81 -22.33
CA ARG A 120 42.68 -7.12 -21.50
C ARG A 120 42.34 -7.88 -20.21
N GLN A 121 42.42 -9.21 -20.22
CA GLN A 121 42.13 -10.04 -19.06
C GLN A 121 43.21 -9.89 -17.98
N ALA A 122 44.49 -9.86 -18.36
CA ALA A 122 45.61 -9.66 -17.44
C ALA A 122 45.47 -8.35 -16.67
N ILE A 123 45.15 -7.25 -17.37
CA ILE A 123 44.92 -5.95 -16.73
C ILE A 123 43.70 -5.97 -15.82
N GLY A 124 42.62 -6.64 -16.23
CA GLY A 124 41.45 -6.81 -15.36
C GLY A 124 41.74 -7.63 -14.09
N GLN A 125 42.71 -8.55 -14.11
CA GLN A 125 43.14 -9.29 -12.92
C GLN A 125 44.03 -8.42 -12.01
N ILE A 126 44.93 -7.64 -12.59
CA ILE A 126 45.82 -6.74 -11.84
C ILE A 126 45.04 -5.63 -11.16
N ILE A 127 44.10 -5.00 -11.88
CA ILE A 127 43.21 -3.99 -11.30
C ILE A 127 42.40 -4.60 -10.15
N ARG A 128 41.90 -5.83 -10.29
CA ARG A 128 41.22 -6.54 -9.19
C ARG A 128 42.12 -6.77 -7.99
N ALA A 129 43.36 -7.23 -8.21
CA ALA A 129 44.33 -7.38 -7.13
C ALA A 129 44.65 -6.04 -6.44
N MET A 130 44.61 -4.92 -7.17
CA MET A 130 44.83 -3.58 -6.61
C MET A 130 43.60 -3.00 -5.90
N GLY A 131 42.39 -3.40 -6.28
CA GLY A 131 41.13 -2.96 -5.67
C GLY A 131 40.62 -3.92 -4.61
N ASP A 132 39.49 -4.56 -4.88
CA ASP A 132 38.78 -5.46 -3.96
C ASP A 132 39.52 -6.77 -3.65
N GLY A 133 40.59 -7.05 -4.40
CA GLY A 133 41.38 -8.27 -4.32
C GLY A 133 41.02 -9.28 -5.41
N LEU A 134 42.03 -10.05 -5.81
CA LEU A 134 41.92 -11.11 -6.79
C LEU A 134 41.75 -12.44 -6.07
N PHE A 135 40.61 -13.10 -6.25
CA PHE A 135 40.42 -14.47 -5.78
C PHE A 135 41.38 -15.42 -6.53
N VAL A 136 42.15 -16.21 -5.78
CA VAL A 136 43.18 -17.11 -6.33
C VAL A 136 42.84 -18.58 -6.09
N GLY A 137 42.02 -18.88 -5.07
CA GLY A 137 41.59 -20.23 -4.72
C GLY A 137 41.02 -20.28 -3.31
N ASP A 138 40.64 -21.48 -2.87
CA ASP A 138 40.16 -21.76 -1.52
C ASP A 138 41.14 -22.67 -0.75
N LEU A 139 41.27 -22.43 0.55
CA LEU A 139 42.00 -23.30 1.48
C LEU A 139 40.98 -24.02 2.37
N PHE A 140 41.01 -25.34 2.37
CA PHE A 140 40.22 -26.13 3.31
C PHE A 140 41.04 -26.44 4.57
N ASP A 141 40.60 -25.95 5.72
CA ASP A 141 41.28 -26.15 7.01
C ASP A 141 40.81 -27.41 7.77
N GLY A 142 39.88 -28.18 7.19
CA GLY A 142 39.27 -29.37 7.78
C GLY A 142 37.82 -29.15 8.26
N ASP A 143 37.43 -27.91 8.57
CA ASP A 143 36.09 -27.55 9.04
C ASP A 143 35.39 -26.60 8.05
N ARG A 144 36.14 -25.65 7.47
CA ARG A 144 35.62 -24.66 6.54
C ARG A 144 36.57 -24.40 5.37
N ARG A 145 35.99 -23.89 4.27
CA ARG A 145 36.73 -23.36 3.14
C ARG A 145 36.92 -21.86 3.34
N LEU A 146 38.16 -21.41 3.21
CA LEU A 146 38.58 -20.02 3.34
C LEU A 146 39.04 -19.51 1.98
N ASP A 147 38.49 -18.39 1.53
CA ASP A 147 38.90 -17.76 0.27
C ASP A 147 40.29 -17.14 0.40
N ILE A 148 41.21 -17.51 -0.51
CA ILE A 148 42.52 -16.89 -0.66
C ILE A 148 42.39 -15.75 -1.68
N ILE A 149 42.59 -14.52 -1.20
CA ILE A 149 42.50 -13.30 -2.00
C ILE A 149 43.88 -12.64 -2.05
N LEU A 150 44.44 -12.46 -3.25
CA LEU A 150 45.64 -11.67 -3.48
C LEU A 150 45.27 -10.18 -3.55
N ARG A 151 45.87 -9.37 -2.69
CA ARG A 151 45.72 -7.91 -2.69
C ARG A 151 47.07 -7.22 -2.78
N ALA A 152 47.13 -6.13 -3.54
CA ALA A 152 48.27 -5.23 -3.55
C ALA A 152 48.32 -4.41 -2.26
N THR A 153 49.42 -3.69 -2.06
CA THR A 153 49.56 -2.73 -0.97
C THR A 153 48.47 -1.64 -1.10
N PRO A 154 47.81 -1.26 0.00
CA PRO A 154 46.73 -0.27 -0.06
C PRO A 154 47.24 1.08 -0.58
N TRP A 155 46.48 1.66 -1.49
CA TRP A 155 46.66 3.02 -2.02
C TRP A 155 45.61 3.95 -1.43
N LYS A 156 45.89 5.26 -1.41
CA LYS A 156 44.99 6.26 -0.80
C LYS A 156 44.34 7.17 -1.83
N THR A 157 45.05 7.47 -2.92
CA THR A 157 44.56 8.36 -3.97
C THR A 157 44.55 7.67 -5.34
N PRO A 158 43.68 8.09 -6.26
CA PRO A 158 43.71 7.62 -7.64
C PRO A 158 45.06 7.85 -8.34
N GLU A 159 45.79 8.90 -7.95
CA GLU A 159 47.12 9.20 -8.47
C GLU A 159 48.15 8.20 -7.98
N ASP A 160 48.05 7.75 -6.72
CA ASP A 160 48.88 6.66 -6.18
C ASP A 160 48.63 5.37 -6.97
N LEU A 161 47.35 5.04 -7.21
CA LEU A 161 46.95 3.87 -8.00
C LEU A 161 47.53 3.93 -9.42
N ALA A 162 47.47 5.10 -10.06
CA ALA A 162 48.02 5.33 -11.39
C ALA A 162 49.56 5.21 -11.45
N ALA A 163 50.24 5.52 -10.34
CA ALA A 163 51.70 5.45 -10.22
C ALA A 163 52.21 4.07 -9.81
N LEU A 164 51.35 3.13 -9.43
CA LEU A 164 51.78 1.80 -8.97
C LEU A 164 52.61 1.09 -10.04
N PRO A 165 53.76 0.51 -9.66
CA PRO A 165 54.62 -0.22 -10.57
C PRO A 165 54.00 -1.57 -10.92
N VAL A 166 54.06 -1.90 -12.20
CA VAL A 166 53.42 -3.07 -12.78
C VAL A 166 54.43 -3.79 -13.66
N SER A 167 54.73 -5.05 -13.31
CA SER A 167 55.73 -5.85 -14.04
C SER A 167 55.10 -6.45 -15.29
N THR A 168 55.52 -5.98 -16.45
CA THR A 168 55.04 -6.46 -17.75
C THR A 168 56.06 -7.42 -18.39
N PRO A 169 55.62 -8.43 -19.16
CA PRO A 169 56.49 -9.41 -19.82
C PRO A 169 57.52 -8.79 -20.76
N ASP A 170 57.07 -7.86 -21.63
CA ASP A 170 57.89 -7.39 -22.75
C ASP A 170 58.42 -5.96 -22.55
N ALA A 171 57.80 -5.16 -21.68
CA ALA A 171 58.14 -3.76 -21.45
C ALA A 171 58.70 -3.46 -20.05
N GLY A 172 59.06 -4.50 -19.27
CA GLY A 172 59.61 -4.37 -17.93
C GLY A 172 58.63 -3.75 -16.94
N ILE A 173 59.14 -3.03 -15.94
CA ILE A 173 58.31 -2.37 -14.91
C ILE A 173 57.78 -1.05 -15.47
N GLN A 174 56.46 -0.97 -15.63
CA GLN A 174 55.75 0.23 -16.11
C GLN A 174 54.75 0.70 -15.05
N PRO A 175 54.50 2.02 -14.91
CA PRO A 175 53.42 2.48 -14.04
C PRO A 175 52.06 2.16 -14.67
N LEU A 176 51.03 1.91 -13.84
CA LEU A 176 49.68 1.58 -14.33
C LEU A 176 49.13 2.61 -15.32
N LYS A 177 49.44 3.91 -15.13
CA LYS A 177 49.04 5.00 -16.03
C LYS A 177 49.54 4.86 -17.48
N ALA A 178 50.62 4.09 -17.71
CA ALA A 178 51.14 3.83 -19.05
C ALA A 178 50.27 2.81 -19.80
N LEU A 179 49.52 1.97 -19.08
CA LEU A 179 48.73 0.87 -19.62
C LEU A 179 47.23 1.17 -19.61
N ALA A 180 46.78 2.06 -18.72
CA ALA A 180 45.37 2.45 -18.62
C ALA A 180 45.22 3.92 -18.20
N THR A 181 44.19 4.58 -18.73
CA THR A 181 43.79 5.92 -18.33
C THR A 181 42.84 5.84 -17.14
N LEU A 182 43.16 6.53 -16.06
CA LEU A 182 42.30 6.64 -14.88
C LEU A 182 41.55 7.96 -14.92
N SER A 183 40.23 7.92 -14.81
CA SER A 183 39.37 9.11 -14.76
C SER A 183 38.44 9.02 -13.55
N ARG A 184 38.33 10.12 -12.80
CA ARG A 184 37.34 10.25 -11.74
C ARG A 184 36.01 10.60 -12.38
N THR A 185 34.97 9.84 -12.08
CA THR A 185 33.62 10.07 -12.58
C THR A 185 32.62 9.84 -11.45
N ALA A 186 31.34 10.07 -11.71
CA ALA A 186 30.28 9.79 -10.77
C ALA A 186 29.28 8.85 -11.44
N GLY A 187 28.90 7.80 -10.71
CA GLY A 187 28.02 6.76 -11.19
C GLY A 187 26.75 6.63 -10.36
N PRO A 188 25.83 5.76 -10.80
CA PRO A 188 24.62 5.46 -10.04
C PRO A 188 24.97 4.59 -8.83
N GLN A 189 24.44 4.93 -7.66
CA GLN A 189 24.59 4.12 -6.44
C GLN A 189 24.05 2.70 -6.61
N GLU A 190 22.92 2.57 -7.32
CA GLU A 190 22.26 1.30 -7.58
C GLU A 190 21.57 1.37 -8.94
N ILE A 191 21.66 0.29 -9.72
CA ILE A 191 20.89 0.14 -10.96
C ILE A 191 19.72 -0.80 -10.69
N ARG A 192 18.62 -0.21 -10.23
CA ARG A 192 17.36 -0.93 -10.03
C ARG A 192 16.72 -1.26 -11.37
N ARG A 193 16.22 -2.50 -11.49
CA ARG A 193 15.46 -2.95 -12.65
C ARG A 193 14.16 -3.60 -12.23
N LEU A 194 13.07 -3.22 -12.89
CA LEU A 194 11.78 -3.89 -12.79
C LEU A 194 11.40 -4.40 -14.19
N ASN A 195 10.98 -5.66 -14.29
CA ASN A 195 10.64 -6.29 -15.57
C ASN A 195 11.72 -6.12 -16.66
N ARG A 196 13.01 -6.13 -16.27
CA ARG A 196 14.20 -5.91 -17.12
C ARG A 196 14.41 -4.48 -17.65
N HIS A 197 13.55 -3.53 -17.32
CA HIS A 197 13.77 -2.12 -17.60
C HIS A 197 14.49 -1.44 -16.43
N ARG A 198 15.39 -0.49 -16.70
CA ARG A 198 15.97 0.35 -15.64
C ARG A 198 14.85 1.19 -15.05
N THR A 199 14.83 1.34 -13.73
CA THR A 199 13.68 1.90 -13.03
C THR A 199 14.11 2.80 -11.89
N VAL A 200 13.54 4.01 -11.84
CA VAL A 200 13.52 4.84 -10.64
C VAL A 200 12.12 4.79 -10.05
N THR A 201 12.02 4.32 -8.81
CA THR A 201 10.77 4.25 -8.06
C THR A 201 10.66 5.48 -7.18
N LEU A 202 9.66 6.33 -7.41
CA LEU A 202 9.26 7.37 -6.47
C LEU A 202 8.21 6.78 -5.52
N GLN A 203 8.63 6.46 -4.30
CA GLN A 203 7.74 5.99 -3.25
C GLN A 203 7.07 7.19 -2.57
N VAL A 204 5.76 7.33 -2.78
CA VAL A 204 4.94 8.40 -2.22
C VAL A 204 4.10 7.84 -1.08
N THR A 205 4.18 8.46 0.09
CA THR A 205 3.23 8.22 1.19
C THR A 205 2.32 9.45 1.30
N PRO A 206 1.02 9.32 0.96
CA PRO A 206 0.05 10.41 1.11
C PRO A 206 -0.10 10.82 2.57
N PRO A 207 -0.57 12.05 2.83
CA PRO A 207 -0.86 12.50 4.17
C PRO A 207 -2.04 11.69 4.78
N PRO A 208 -2.14 11.59 6.12
CA PRO A 208 -3.07 10.67 6.79
C PRO A 208 -4.55 10.99 6.55
N ASP A 209 -4.86 12.23 6.17
CA ASP A 209 -6.18 12.78 5.83
C ASP A 209 -6.59 12.55 4.37
N MET A 210 -5.71 12.00 3.52
CA MET A 210 -5.99 11.73 2.11
C MET A 210 -6.08 10.23 1.83
N ASP A 211 -7.14 9.83 1.13
CA ASP A 211 -7.32 8.45 0.67
C ASP A 211 -6.28 8.06 -0.38
N LEU A 212 -5.85 6.80 -0.35
CA LEU A 212 -4.83 6.29 -1.26
C LEU A 212 -5.30 6.32 -2.73
N GLU A 213 -6.59 6.11 -2.96
CA GLU A 213 -7.21 6.17 -4.28
C GLU A 213 -7.19 7.60 -4.84
N THR A 214 -7.67 8.58 -4.08
CA THR A 214 -7.62 10.01 -4.47
C THR A 214 -6.18 10.48 -4.71
N ALA A 215 -5.23 10.04 -3.88
CA ALA A 215 -3.82 10.35 -4.09
C ALA A 215 -3.30 9.74 -5.40
N LEU A 216 -3.66 8.49 -5.72
CA LEU A 216 -3.28 7.84 -6.98
C LEU A 216 -3.90 8.55 -8.19
N GLU A 217 -5.17 8.97 -8.12
CA GLU A 217 -5.83 9.74 -9.17
C GLU A 217 -5.12 11.07 -9.42
N ARG A 218 -4.82 11.84 -8.37
CA ARG A 218 -4.06 13.09 -8.50
C ARG A 218 -2.68 12.88 -9.12
N VAL A 219 -1.99 11.81 -8.73
CA VAL A 219 -0.70 11.45 -9.35
C VAL A 219 -0.88 11.20 -10.86
N LYS A 220 -1.90 10.44 -11.26
CA LYS A 220 -2.17 10.15 -12.68
C LYS A 220 -2.59 11.38 -13.48
N THR A 221 -3.40 12.27 -12.90
CA THR A 221 -3.95 13.42 -13.62
C THR A 221 -2.97 14.60 -13.66
N ASP A 222 -2.30 14.90 -12.55
CA ASP A 222 -1.55 16.16 -12.42
C ASP A 222 -0.03 15.98 -12.58
N ILE A 223 0.49 14.77 -12.36
CA ILE A 223 1.93 14.50 -12.25
C ILE A 223 2.43 13.64 -13.41
N GLU A 224 1.70 12.59 -13.77
CA GLU A 224 2.06 11.70 -14.89
C GLU A 224 2.32 12.48 -16.19
N PRO A 225 1.50 13.48 -16.60
CA PRO A 225 1.74 14.22 -17.83
C PRO A 225 3.08 14.97 -17.82
N LYS A 226 3.46 15.54 -16.66
CA LYS A 226 4.71 16.29 -16.49
C LYS A 226 5.94 15.39 -16.56
N ILE A 227 5.85 14.18 -15.98
CA ILE A 227 6.91 13.19 -16.07
C ILE A 227 7.04 12.71 -17.51
N ARG A 228 5.91 12.46 -18.17
CA ARG A 228 5.85 11.91 -19.54
C ARG A 228 6.40 12.89 -20.58
N GLU A 229 6.28 14.19 -20.36
CA GLU A 229 6.88 15.22 -21.23
C GLU A 229 8.43 15.17 -21.26
N ARG A 230 9.04 14.74 -20.16
CA ARG A 230 10.50 14.57 -20.05
C ARG A 230 10.98 13.16 -20.37
N LEU A 231 10.04 12.23 -20.59
CA LEU A 231 10.36 10.84 -20.82
C LEU A 231 10.57 10.59 -22.33
N PRO A 232 11.64 9.88 -22.72
CA PRO A 232 11.84 9.47 -24.11
C PRO A 232 10.75 8.49 -24.58
N GLU A 233 10.63 8.27 -25.91
CA GLU A 233 9.62 7.39 -26.50
C GLU A 233 9.67 5.93 -26.00
N ASP A 234 10.81 5.49 -25.48
CA ASP A 234 11.00 4.15 -24.92
C ASP A 234 10.61 4.05 -23.43
N GLY A 235 10.15 5.16 -22.85
CA GLY A 235 9.84 5.27 -21.44
C GLY A 235 8.42 4.83 -21.08
N ASP A 236 8.30 4.21 -19.91
CA ASP A 236 7.02 3.75 -19.36
C ASP A 236 6.88 4.13 -17.89
N ILE A 237 5.64 4.32 -17.44
CA ILE A 237 5.30 4.67 -16.06
C ILE A 237 4.34 3.61 -15.54
N THR A 238 4.76 2.86 -14.52
CA THR A 238 3.94 1.81 -13.90
C THR A 238 3.72 2.11 -12.42
N TYR A 239 2.48 1.95 -11.97
CA TYR A 239 2.10 2.15 -10.57
C TYR A 239 2.09 0.80 -9.85
N THR A 240 2.85 0.69 -8.77
CA THR A 240 2.85 -0.49 -7.89
C THR A 240 2.67 -0.09 -6.43
N GLY A 241 2.86 -1.05 -5.52
CA GLY A 241 2.75 -0.83 -4.08
C GLY A 241 1.38 -1.23 -3.55
N THR A 242 0.99 -0.64 -2.42
CA THR A 242 -0.30 -0.94 -1.77
C THR A 242 -1.48 -0.46 -2.61
N ALA A 243 -1.31 0.59 -3.41
CA ALA A 243 -2.37 1.17 -4.23
C ALA A 243 -2.89 0.22 -5.32
N ASP A 244 -2.00 -0.45 -6.07
CA ASP A 244 -2.39 -1.42 -7.11
C ASP A 244 -3.09 -2.65 -6.52
N LYS A 245 -2.57 -3.14 -5.38
CA LYS A 245 -3.21 -4.22 -4.61
C LYS A 245 -4.57 -3.81 -4.09
N LEU A 246 -4.73 -2.57 -3.63
CA LEU A 246 -6.01 -2.04 -3.16
C LEU A 246 -7.01 -2.01 -4.30
N VAL A 247 -6.69 -1.44 -5.47
CA VAL A 247 -7.62 -1.39 -6.62
C VAL A 247 -8.06 -2.79 -7.05
N THR A 248 -7.10 -3.73 -7.15
CA THR A 248 -7.41 -5.12 -7.49
C THR A 248 -8.30 -5.78 -6.44
N ALA A 249 -8.03 -5.53 -5.16
CA ALA A 249 -8.83 -6.07 -4.05
C ALA A 249 -10.22 -5.44 -4.02
N LEU A 250 -10.36 -4.12 -4.19
CA LEU A 250 -11.64 -3.41 -4.27
C LEU A 250 -12.50 -3.95 -5.42
N LYS A 251 -11.92 -4.14 -6.60
CA LYS A 251 -12.62 -4.74 -7.75
C LYS A 251 -13.12 -6.15 -7.45
N SER A 252 -12.28 -6.96 -6.81
CA SER A 252 -12.60 -8.35 -6.44
C SER A 252 -13.63 -8.44 -5.30
N MET A 253 -13.60 -7.49 -4.37
CA MET A 253 -14.59 -7.37 -3.30
C MET A 253 -15.92 -6.85 -3.84
N GLY A 254 -15.91 -5.89 -4.75
CA GLY A 254 -17.12 -5.38 -5.40
C GLY A 254 -17.85 -6.48 -6.17
N SER A 255 -17.13 -7.32 -6.91
CA SER A 255 -17.73 -8.48 -7.57
C SER A 255 -18.23 -9.53 -6.57
N SER A 256 -17.48 -9.77 -5.48
CA SER A 256 -17.91 -10.66 -4.40
C SER A 256 -19.14 -10.14 -3.66
N PHE A 257 -19.26 -8.83 -3.45
CA PHE A 257 -20.39 -8.17 -2.84
C PHE A 257 -21.65 -8.31 -3.70
N LEU A 258 -21.53 -8.09 -5.02
CA LEU A 258 -22.61 -8.31 -5.97
C LEU A 258 -23.05 -9.78 -5.98
N LEU A 259 -22.08 -10.71 -6.01
CA LEU A 259 -22.36 -12.14 -5.95
C LEU A 259 -23.07 -12.53 -4.64
N ALA A 260 -22.65 -11.98 -3.50
CA ALA A 260 -23.28 -12.21 -2.21
C ALA A 260 -24.75 -11.75 -2.20
N ILE A 261 -25.04 -10.57 -2.78
CA ILE A 261 -26.40 -10.07 -2.95
C ILE A 261 -27.24 -11.04 -3.79
N VAL A 262 -26.70 -11.54 -4.91
CA VAL A 262 -27.40 -12.50 -5.79
C VAL A 262 -27.67 -13.82 -5.07
N ILE A 263 -26.67 -14.39 -4.41
CA ILE A 263 -26.83 -15.64 -3.63
C ILE A 263 -27.89 -15.44 -2.55
N LEU A 264 -27.85 -14.30 -1.85
CA LEU A 264 -28.81 -14.00 -0.80
C LEU A 264 -30.23 -13.81 -1.36
N TYR A 265 -30.38 -13.16 -2.52
CA TYR A 265 -31.66 -13.06 -3.21
C TYR A 265 -32.26 -14.43 -3.50
N LEU A 266 -31.46 -15.34 -4.07
CA LEU A 266 -31.89 -16.68 -4.43
C LEU A 266 -32.26 -17.51 -3.19
N LEU A 267 -31.47 -17.40 -2.11
CA LEU A 267 -31.74 -18.10 -0.86
C LEU A 267 -33.05 -17.63 -0.21
N ILE A 268 -33.29 -16.32 -0.17
CA ILE A 268 -34.53 -15.75 0.35
C ILE A 268 -35.73 -16.09 -0.55
N SER A 269 -35.53 -16.06 -1.88
CA SER A 269 -36.57 -16.45 -2.84
C SER A 269 -36.97 -17.92 -2.64
N ALA A 270 -35.99 -18.81 -2.43
CA ALA A 270 -36.23 -20.21 -2.11
C ALA A 270 -36.94 -20.38 -0.76
N LEU A 271 -36.55 -19.61 0.27
CA LEU A 271 -37.14 -19.65 1.60
C LEU A 271 -38.63 -19.25 1.57
N PHE A 272 -38.97 -18.15 0.88
CA PHE A 272 -40.36 -17.68 0.80
C PHE A 272 -41.18 -18.37 -0.29
N ARG A 273 -40.53 -19.09 -1.21
CA ARG A 273 -41.11 -19.58 -2.47
C ARG A 273 -41.80 -18.46 -3.26
N SER A 274 -41.25 -17.25 -3.19
CA SER A 274 -41.86 -16.02 -3.72
C SER A 274 -40.77 -14.99 -4.03
N PHE A 275 -40.59 -14.69 -5.32
CA PHE A 275 -39.63 -13.68 -5.80
C PHE A 275 -39.99 -12.26 -5.32
N ILE A 276 -41.28 -12.00 -5.14
CA ILE A 276 -41.81 -10.71 -4.74
C ILE A 276 -41.46 -10.43 -3.27
N ASP A 277 -41.65 -11.41 -2.38
CA ASP A 277 -41.33 -11.24 -0.96
C ASP A 277 -39.83 -11.11 -0.73
N SER A 278 -39.02 -11.81 -1.54
CA SER A 278 -37.57 -11.63 -1.55
C SER A 278 -37.16 -10.21 -1.92
N LEU A 279 -37.75 -9.62 -2.97
CA LEU A 279 -37.46 -8.25 -3.39
C LEU A 279 -37.83 -7.20 -2.32
N ILE A 280 -38.92 -7.42 -1.57
CA ILE A 280 -39.32 -6.55 -0.45
C ILE A 280 -38.22 -6.53 0.62
N VAL A 281 -37.68 -7.70 0.98
CA VAL A 281 -36.57 -7.79 1.94
C VAL A 281 -35.31 -7.09 1.42
N MET A 282 -35.00 -7.23 0.12
CA MET A 282 -33.84 -6.56 -0.48
C MET A 282 -33.91 -5.04 -0.48
N THR A 283 -35.11 -4.45 -0.39
CA THR A 283 -35.30 -2.98 -0.36
C THR A 283 -34.60 -2.32 0.84
N ILE A 284 -34.25 -3.11 1.86
CA ILE A 284 -33.58 -2.65 3.07
C ILE A 284 -32.08 -2.47 2.86
N PHE A 285 -31.47 -3.10 1.84
CA PHE A 285 -30.01 -3.07 1.67
C PHE A 285 -29.49 -1.68 1.34
N PRO A 286 -30.07 -0.93 0.38
CA PRO A 286 -29.64 0.44 0.12
C PRO A 286 -29.71 1.32 1.38
N VAL A 287 -30.75 1.12 2.19
CA VAL A 287 -30.92 1.85 3.46
C VAL A 287 -29.83 1.49 4.47
N ALA A 288 -29.49 0.21 4.61
CA ALA A 288 -28.42 -0.23 5.49
C ALA A 288 -27.06 0.32 5.04
N ILE A 289 -26.79 0.31 3.73
CA ILE A 289 -25.56 0.86 3.15
C ILE A 289 -25.47 2.36 3.43
N LEU A 290 -26.55 3.11 3.20
CA LEU A 290 -26.62 4.54 3.52
C LEU A 290 -26.36 4.81 5.00
N GLY A 291 -26.95 4.01 5.90
CA GLY A 291 -26.70 4.11 7.34
C GLY A 291 -25.24 3.87 7.73
N GLY A 292 -24.60 2.89 7.08
CA GLY A 292 -23.18 2.60 7.28
C GLY A 292 -22.27 3.72 6.80
N ILE A 293 -22.54 4.29 5.62
CA ILE A 293 -21.78 5.43 5.06
C ILE A 293 -21.93 6.67 5.95
N LEU A 294 -23.16 7.00 6.38
CA LEU A 294 -23.42 8.15 7.25
C LEU A 294 -22.71 8.01 8.60
N ALA A 295 -22.68 6.81 9.17
CA ALA A 295 -21.97 6.59 10.43
C ALA A 295 -20.45 6.65 10.26
N LEU A 296 -19.90 6.14 9.15
CA LEU A 296 -18.49 6.30 8.85
C LEU A 296 -18.12 7.79 8.70
N GLN A 297 -18.95 8.57 8.02
CA GLN A 297 -18.79 10.01 7.91
C GLN A 297 -18.89 10.71 9.27
N ALA A 298 -19.83 10.32 10.13
CA ALA A 298 -19.94 10.85 11.49
C ALA A 298 -18.71 10.51 12.34
N ILE A 299 -18.13 9.31 12.22
CA ILE A 299 -16.89 8.92 12.90
C ILE A 299 -15.71 9.75 12.38
N ASN A 300 -15.64 9.98 11.06
CA ASN A 300 -14.60 10.80 10.45
C ASN A 300 -14.61 12.25 10.97
N LEU A 301 -15.79 12.79 11.26
CA LEU A 301 -15.96 14.14 11.82
C LEU A 301 -15.68 14.22 13.33
N THR A 302 -15.93 13.15 14.09
CA THR A 302 -15.94 13.20 15.57
C THR A 302 -14.71 12.59 16.24
N ILE A 303 -14.17 11.50 15.69
CA ILE A 303 -13.11 10.71 16.33
C ILE A 303 -11.80 10.79 15.54
N GLY A 304 -11.90 10.78 14.21
CA GLY A 304 -10.75 10.90 13.32
C GLY A 304 -10.98 10.20 11.99
N PHE A 305 -10.22 10.60 10.97
CA PHE A 305 -10.33 10.11 9.62
C PHE A 305 -10.11 8.59 9.53
N GLN A 306 -11.10 7.87 9.03
CA GLN A 306 -11.06 6.46 8.71
C GLN A 306 -11.32 6.29 7.21
N PRO A 307 -10.33 5.80 6.45
CA PRO A 307 -10.50 5.58 5.02
C PRO A 307 -11.47 4.41 4.75
N MET A 308 -12.04 4.40 3.55
CA MET A 308 -12.76 3.24 3.03
C MET A 308 -11.75 2.17 2.61
N ASP A 309 -11.31 1.35 3.56
CA ASP A 309 -10.36 0.25 3.33
C ASP A 309 -11.08 -1.10 3.21
N LEU A 310 -10.32 -2.14 2.87
CA LEU A 310 -10.77 -3.52 2.68
C LEU A 310 -11.61 -4.03 3.86
N LEU A 311 -11.19 -3.74 5.10
CA LEU A 311 -11.91 -4.18 6.28
C LEU A 311 -13.27 -3.50 6.46
N THR A 312 -13.36 -2.22 6.08
CA THR A 312 -14.61 -1.48 6.06
C THR A 312 -15.59 -2.09 5.06
N MET A 313 -15.10 -2.54 3.89
CA MET A 313 -15.90 -3.31 2.91
C MET A 313 -16.36 -4.67 3.45
N ILE A 314 -15.51 -5.39 4.18
CA ILE A 314 -15.93 -6.62 4.88
C ILE A 314 -17.08 -6.30 5.86
N GLY A 315 -17.01 -5.15 6.54
CA GLY A 315 -18.10 -4.65 7.38
C GLY A 315 -19.44 -4.53 6.65
N PHE A 316 -19.46 -4.00 5.43
CA PHE A 316 -20.67 -3.94 4.61
C PHE A 316 -21.18 -5.33 4.21
N ILE A 317 -20.30 -6.28 3.90
CA ILE A 317 -20.70 -7.67 3.60
C ILE A 317 -21.37 -8.32 4.81
N ILE A 318 -20.79 -8.15 6.00
CA ILE A 318 -21.35 -8.68 7.26
C ILE A 318 -22.69 -8.01 7.56
N LEU A 319 -22.77 -6.68 7.37
CA LEU A 319 -23.99 -5.90 7.58
C LEU A 319 -25.16 -6.44 6.75
N LEU A 320 -24.94 -6.87 5.49
CA LEU A 320 -25.98 -7.48 4.68
C LEU A 320 -26.65 -8.65 5.42
N GLY A 321 -25.87 -9.61 5.92
CA GLY A 321 -26.41 -10.78 6.62
C GLY A 321 -27.16 -10.41 7.92
N LEU A 322 -26.62 -9.47 8.69
CA LEU A 322 -27.21 -9.03 9.97
C LEU A 322 -28.58 -8.36 9.78
N VAL A 323 -28.67 -7.45 8.81
CA VAL A 323 -29.88 -6.66 8.57
C VAL A 323 -31.00 -7.54 7.98
N VAL A 324 -30.63 -8.47 7.11
CA VAL A 324 -31.55 -9.40 6.45
C VAL A 324 -32.29 -10.28 7.43
N ASN A 325 -31.60 -10.77 8.47
CA ASN A 325 -32.21 -11.68 9.44
C ASN A 325 -33.48 -11.08 10.09
N ASN A 326 -33.41 -9.81 10.47
CA ASN A 326 -34.54 -9.10 11.08
C ASN A 326 -35.72 -8.97 10.12
N ALA A 327 -35.43 -8.67 8.85
CA ALA A 327 -36.44 -8.53 7.80
C ALA A 327 -37.10 -9.86 7.44
N ILE A 328 -36.30 -10.93 7.33
CA ILE A 328 -36.80 -12.28 7.01
C ILE A 328 -37.81 -12.73 8.05
N LEU A 329 -37.50 -12.56 9.34
CA LEU A 329 -38.39 -13.00 10.42
C LEU A 329 -39.73 -12.26 10.43
N LEU A 330 -39.74 -10.97 10.09
CA LEU A 330 -40.96 -10.16 10.07
C LEU A 330 -41.84 -10.52 8.88
N VAL A 331 -41.26 -10.68 7.68
CA VAL A 331 -41.97 -11.12 6.48
C VAL A 331 -42.48 -12.55 6.64
N HIS A 332 -41.64 -13.47 7.15
CA HIS A 332 -42.04 -14.85 7.42
C HIS A 332 -43.22 -14.94 8.39
N GLN A 333 -43.16 -14.21 9.51
CA GLN A 333 -44.25 -14.21 10.50
C GLN A 333 -45.55 -13.66 9.91
N THR A 334 -45.46 -12.60 9.10
CA THR A 334 -46.62 -12.03 8.41
C THR A 334 -47.26 -13.04 7.45
N ARG A 335 -46.46 -13.69 6.60
CA ARG A 335 -46.95 -14.71 5.66
C ARG A 335 -47.46 -15.95 6.38
N SER A 336 -46.87 -16.33 7.48
CA SER A 336 -47.34 -17.46 8.28
C SER A 336 -48.73 -17.16 8.89
N ALA A 337 -48.98 -15.94 9.36
CA ALA A 337 -50.29 -15.54 9.87
C ALA A 337 -51.33 -15.42 8.73
N GLU A 338 -50.95 -14.92 7.55
CA GLU A 338 -51.82 -14.93 6.36
C GLU A 338 -52.24 -16.36 5.97
N ARG A 339 -51.31 -17.33 6.02
CA ARG A 339 -51.61 -18.75 5.75
C ARG A 339 -52.56 -19.38 6.78
N GLN A 340 -52.63 -18.81 7.98
CA GLN A 340 -53.57 -19.22 9.03
C GLN A 340 -54.94 -18.53 8.89
N GLY A 341 -55.16 -17.75 7.82
CA GLY A 341 -56.44 -17.12 7.52
C GLY A 341 -56.63 -15.73 8.14
N VAL A 342 -55.59 -15.14 8.75
CA VAL A 342 -55.66 -13.78 9.31
C VAL A 342 -55.64 -12.74 8.18
N ASP A 343 -56.51 -11.73 8.23
CA ASP A 343 -56.46 -10.60 7.29
C ASP A 343 -55.08 -9.95 7.31
N ARG A 344 -54.58 -9.60 6.12
CA ARG A 344 -53.20 -9.14 5.92
C ARG A 344 -52.80 -7.96 6.80
N GLN A 345 -53.72 -7.03 7.09
CA GLN A 345 -53.41 -5.90 7.97
C GLN A 345 -53.23 -6.34 9.42
N GLU A 346 -54.07 -7.27 9.88
CA GLU A 346 -53.97 -7.80 11.24
C GLU A 346 -52.77 -8.75 11.38
N ALA A 347 -52.45 -9.51 10.33
CA ALA A 347 -51.25 -10.34 10.24
C ALA A 347 -49.96 -9.52 10.39
N VAL A 348 -49.86 -8.37 9.70
CA VAL A 348 -48.73 -7.43 9.84
C VAL A 348 -48.67 -6.88 11.27
N ARG A 349 -49.80 -6.43 11.83
CA ARG A 349 -49.86 -5.89 13.19
C ARG A 349 -49.42 -6.92 14.24
N GLN A 350 -49.88 -8.15 14.11
CA GLN A 350 -49.50 -9.26 14.99
C GLN A 350 -48.02 -9.59 14.84
N ALA A 351 -47.50 -9.67 13.62
CA ALA A 351 -46.09 -9.93 13.34
C ALA A 351 -45.18 -8.85 13.96
N VAL A 352 -45.54 -7.57 13.81
CA VAL A 352 -44.78 -6.46 14.42
C VAL A 352 -44.80 -6.56 15.94
N ARG A 353 -45.97 -6.78 16.58
CA ARG A 353 -46.05 -6.91 18.05
C ARG A 353 -45.19 -8.04 18.60
N LEU A 354 -45.17 -9.19 17.92
CA LEU A 354 -44.39 -10.35 18.34
C LEU A 354 -42.88 -10.16 18.11
N ARG A 355 -42.49 -9.46 17.05
CA ARG A 355 -41.09 -9.35 16.63
C ARG A 355 -40.39 -8.08 17.10
N LEU A 356 -41.11 -7.03 17.49
CA LEU A 356 -40.52 -5.76 17.93
C LEU A 356 -39.51 -5.95 19.07
N ARG A 357 -39.90 -6.65 20.15
CA ARG A 357 -39.01 -6.87 21.30
C ARG A 357 -37.77 -7.72 20.94
N PRO A 358 -37.90 -8.89 20.28
CA PRO A 358 -36.74 -9.66 19.85
C PRO A 358 -35.80 -8.90 18.89
N ILE A 359 -36.34 -8.16 17.91
CA ILE A 359 -35.53 -7.40 16.94
C ILE A 359 -34.74 -6.29 17.66
N LEU A 360 -35.36 -5.57 18.60
CA LEU A 360 -34.67 -4.56 19.38
C LEU A 360 -33.60 -5.18 20.29
N MET A 361 -33.86 -6.33 20.89
CA MET A 361 -32.88 -7.03 21.73
C MET A 361 -31.63 -7.45 20.93
N THR A 362 -31.80 -8.08 19.76
CA THR A 362 -30.66 -8.51 18.94
C THR A 362 -29.87 -7.33 18.40
N THR A 363 -30.55 -6.29 17.92
CA THR A 363 -29.90 -5.11 17.35
C THR A 363 -29.14 -4.32 18.41
N LEU A 364 -29.72 -4.08 19.59
CA LEU A 364 -29.03 -3.43 20.69
C LEU A 364 -27.83 -4.25 21.16
N THR A 365 -27.94 -5.58 21.22
CA THR A 365 -26.82 -6.44 21.61
C THR A 365 -25.65 -6.31 20.63
N SER A 366 -25.92 -6.32 19.32
CA SER A 366 -24.88 -6.12 18.30
C SER A 366 -24.29 -4.71 18.36
N ILE A 367 -25.12 -3.69 18.54
CA ILE A 367 -24.68 -2.29 18.65
C ILE A 367 -23.77 -2.12 19.87
N PHE A 368 -24.22 -2.53 21.06
CA PHE A 368 -23.42 -2.43 22.28
C PHE A 368 -22.20 -3.35 22.28
N GLY A 369 -22.24 -4.47 21.56
CA GLY A 369 -21.09 -5.35 21.38
C GLY A 369 -19.98 -4.72 20.51
N MET A 370 -20.36 -3.93 19.50
CA MET A 370 -19.41 -3.27 18.59
C MET A 370 -19.05 -1.84 19.01
N LEU A 371 -19.85 -1.19 19.85
CA LEU A 371 -19.60 0.17 20.33
C LEU A 371 -18.23 0.34 21.01
N PRO A 372 -17.72 -0.60 21.84
CA PRO A 372 -16.39 -0.49 22.44
C PRO A 372 -15.26 -0.42 21.40
N LEU A 373 -15.41 -1.11 20.26
CA LEU A 373 -14.42 -1.07 19.18
C LEU A 373 -14.35 0.31 18.50
N ILE A 374 -15.43 1.09 18.56
CA ILE A 374 -15.47 2.44 18.03
C ILE A 374 -14.84 3.42 19.04
N LEU A 375 -15.31 3.35 20.29
CA LEU A 375 -15.04 4.37 21.31
C LEU A 375 -13.72 4.18 22.07
N ILE A 376 -13.27 2.94 22.31
CA ILE A 376 -12.10 2.68 23.15
C ILE A 376 -10.82 2.76 22.31
N PRO A 377 -9.94 3.75 22.52
CA PRO A 377 -8.68 3.83 21.80
C PRO A 377 -7.70 2.77 22.34
N GLY A 378 -7.23 1.92 21.44
CA GLY A 378 -6.24 0.88 21.71
C GLY A 378 -5.36 0.58 20.50
N ALA A 379 -4.31 -0.21 20.70
CA ALA A 379 -3.48 -0.68 19.60
C ALA A 379 -4.30 -1.55 18.65
N GLY A 380 -4.30 -1.23 17.35
CA GLY A 380 -5.09 -1.95 16.34
C GLY A 380 -6.57 -1.52 16.24
N THR A 381 -7.06 -0.62 17.11
CA THR A 381 -8.44 -0.10 17.00
C THR A 381 -8.67 0.61 15.67
N GLU A 382 -7.66 1.30 15.13
CA GLU A 382 -7.70 1.96 13.82
C GLU A 382 -8.11 1.01 12.68
N LEU A 383 -7.82 -0.29 12.80
CA LEU A 383 -8.13 -1.28 11.76
C LEU A 383 -9.62 -1.67 11.81
N TYR A 384 -10.16 -1.90 13.01
CA TYR A 384 -11.52 -2.41 13.21
C TYR A 384 -12.58 -1.32 13.38
N ARG A 385 -12.18 -0.07 13.65
CA ARG A 385 -13.10 1.04 13.90
C ARG A 385 -13.99 1.34 12.70
N GLY A 386 -13.44 1.37 11.48
CA GLY A 386 -14.21 1.58 10.25
C GLY A 386 -15.27 0.49 10.03
N MET A 387 -14.86 -0.78 10.17
CA MET A 387 -15.75 -1.94 10.08
C MET A 387 -16.87 -1.90 11.12
N ALA A 388 -16.55 -1.66 12.39
CA ALA A 388 -17.53 -1.56 13.47
C ALA A 388 -18.48 -0.37 13.27
N GLY A 389 -17.96 0.77 12.81
CA GLY A 389 -18.74 1.98 12.52
C GLY A 389 -19.82 1.75 11.47
N VAL A 390 -19.45 1.11 10.35
CA VAL A 390 -20.39 0.75 9.27
C VAL A 390 -21.47 -0.19 9.78
N ILE A 391 -21.11 -1.21 10.58
CA ILE A 391 -22.11 -2.17 11.07
C ILE A 391 -23.06 -1.50 12.06
N VAL A 392 -22.56 -0.74 13.03
CA VAL A 392 -23.39 -0.05 14.04
C VAL A 392 -24.32 0.96 13.38
N GLY A 393 -23.79 1.80 12.50
CA GLY A 393 -24.56 2.81 11.77
C GLY A 393 -25.61 2.21 10.85
N GLY A 394 -25.19 1.20 10.07
CA GLY A 394 -26.06 0.46 9.18
C GLY A 394 -27.20 -0.20 9.93
N MET A 395 -26.92 -0.86 11.05
CA MET A 395 -27.94 -1.53 11.87
C MET A 395 -28.89 -0.55 12.54
N LEU A 396 -28.41 0.58 13.06
CA LEU A 396 -29.26 1.61 13.67
C LEU A 396 -30.28 2.12 12.67
N LEU A 397 -29.79 2.59 11.50
CA LEU A 397 -30.65 3.16 10.47
C LEU A 397 -31.56 2.09 9.85
N SER A 398 -31.02 0.90 9.54
CA SER A 398 -31.79 -0.17 8.93
C SER A 398 -32.87 -0.69 9.86
N THR A 399 -32.64 -0.76 11.18
CA THR A 399 -33.64 -1.26 12.13
C THR A 399 -34.80 -0.28 12.27
N MET A 400 -34.50 1.02 12.37
CA MET A 400 -35.54 2.05 12.40
C MET A 400 -36.39 2.02 11.13
N ILE A 401 -35.75 1.97 9.95
CA ILE A 401 -36.49 1.91 8.69
C ILE A 401 -37.17 0.56 8.50
N THR A 402 -36.60 -0.57 8.91
CA THR A 402 -37.23 -1.90 8.77
C THR A 402 -38.55 -1.98 9.52
N LEU A 403 -38.61 -1.44 10.74
CA LEU A 403 -39.83 -1.43 11.56
C LEU A 403 -40.92 -0.50 11.01
N LEU A 404 -40.56 0.49 10.21
CA LEU A 404 -41.50 1.43 9.58
C LEU A 404 -41.89 0.98 8.17
N LEU A 405 -40.90 0.68 7.32
CA LEU A 405 -41.03 0.44 5.89
C LEU A 405 -41.65 -0.91 5.58
N ILE A 406 -41.24 -2.01 6.24
CA ILE A 406 -41.79 -3.33 5.92
C ILE A 406 -43.32 -3.38 6.21
N PRO A 407 -43.82 -2.95 7.39
CA PRO A 407 -45.25 -2.95 7.66
C PRO A 407 -46.04 -2.07 6.68
N SER A 408 -45.51 -0.90 6.32
CA SER A 408 -46.16 0.00 5.35
C SER A 408 -46.23 -0.61 3.95
N VAL A 409 -45.15 -1.23 3.46
CA VAL A 409 -45.11 -1.86 2.13
C VAL A 409 -45.99 -3.10 2.06
N LEU A 410 -45.97 -3.95 3.10
CA LEU A 410 -46.83 -5.13 3.17
C LEU A 410 -48.31 -4.75 3.35
N GLY A 411 -48.60 -3.69 4.10
CA GLY A 411 -49.93 -3.15 4.30
C GLY A 411 -50.51 -2.46 3.06
N TRP A 412 -49.70 -1.70 2.32
CA TRP A 412 -50.13 -1.04 1.07
C TRP A 412 -50.57 -2.05 0.01
N ARG A 413 -49.84 -3.16 -0.14
CA ARG A 413 -50.21 -4.23 -1.08
C ARG A 413 -51.51 -4.96 -0.72
N ALA A 414 -51.90 -4.96 0.55
CA ALA A 414 -53.22 -5.47 0.96
C ALA A 414 -54.36 -4.63 0.37
N GLY A 415 -54.15 -3.32 0.21
CA GLY A 415 -55.11 -2.40 -0.40
C GLY A 415 -55.29 -2.60 -1.91
N THR A 416 -54.23 -2.99 -2.63
CA THR A 416 -54.31 -3.28 -4.08
C THR A 416 -54.89 -4.66 -4.40
N ALA A 417 -54.75 -5.66 -3.53
CA ALA A 417 -55.34 -6.98 -3.74
C ALA A 417 -56.88 -6.98 -3.59
N LYS A 418 -57.44 -6.11 -2.73
CA LYS A 418 -58.90 -5.89 -2.62
C LYS A 418 -59.51 -5.11 -3.78
N ARG A 419 -58.72 -4.60 -4.74
CA ARG A 419 -59.19 -3.87 -5.93
C ARG A 419 -59.32 -4.72 -7.20
N HIS A 420 -58.85 -5.98 -7.16
CA HIS A 420 -58.89 -6.90 -8.30
C HIS A 420 -59.67 -8.20 -8.02
N ILE A 421 -60.44 -8.23 -6.94
CA ILE A 421 -61.52 -9.19 -6.67
C ILE A 421 -62.77 -8.35 -6.50
#